data_AF-A0A0W1RVR0-F1
#
_entry.id   AF-A0A0W1RVR0-F1
#
_cell.length_a   1.000
_cell.length_b   1.000
_cell.length_c   1.000
_cell.angle_alpha   90.00
_cell.angle_beta   90.00
_cell.angle_gamma   90.00
#
_symmetry.space_group_name_H-M   'P 1'
#
loop_
_entity.id
_entity.type
_entity.pdbx_description
1 polymer ?
#
loop_
_entity_poly.entity_id
_entity_poly.type
_entity_poly.pdbx_seq_one_letter_code
_entity_poly.pdbx_strand_id
1 'polypeptide(L)'
;MNTILKLLEPLIGQQVHIGEHRATVIEIHDDPPALILRAENSPDAFQVDYLGRPRSMAQPTWTQPITADSGRSLHPDLQRQLPLETARALDDFIKSQHS
;
A
#
# COMPACT_ATOMS: atom_id res chain seq x y z
N MET A 1 -15.28 -14.74 -2.62
CA MET A 1 -13.88 -15.15 -2.80
C MET A 1 -13.18 -13.95 -3.43
N ASN A 2 -12.44 -13.19 -2.62
CA ASN A 2 -12.05 -11.80 -2.93
C ASN A 2 -11.06 -11.71 -4.10
N THR A 3 -11.58 -11.43 -5.28
CA THR A 3 -10.81 -11.18 -6.51
C THR A 3 -9.82 -10.03 -6.33
N ILE A 4 -10.14 -9.05 -5.48
CA ILE A 4 -9.27 -7.89 -5.24
C ILE A 4 -7.96 -8.25 -4.55
N LEU A 5 -8.00 -9.10 -3.53
CA LEU A 5 -6.79 -9.60 -2.86
C LEU A 5 -5.86 -10.26 -3.89
N LYS A 6 -6.38 -11.11 -4.78
CA LYS A 6 -5.56 -11.75 -5.83
C LYS A 6 -4.91 -10.78 -6.81
N LEU A 7 -5.58 -9.66 -7.10
CA LEU A 7 -5.04 -8.62 -7.97
C LEU A 7 -3.96 -7.79 -7.28
N LEU A 8 -4.09 -7.61 -5.97
CA LEU A 8 -3.19 -6.80 -5.15
C LEU A 8 -2.02 -7.63 -4.58
N GLU A 9 -2.19 -8.93 -4.30
CA GLU A 9 -1.17 -9.87 -3.82
C GLU A 9 0.19 -9.75 -4.54
N PRO A 10 0.26 -9.67 -5.89
CA PRO A 10 1.54 -9.49 -6.58
C PRO A 10 2.22 -8.15 -6.30
N LEU A 11 1.53 -7.19 -5.70
CA LEU A 11 2.09 -5.91 -5.28
C LEU A 11 2.87 -6.03 -3.98
N ILE A 12 2.62 -7.05 -3.15
CA ILE A 12 3.39 -7.26 -1.92
C ILE A 12 4.87 -7.44 -2.29
N GLY A 13 5.71 -6.60 -1.69
CA GLY A 13 7.14 -6.53 -1.96
C GLY A 13 7.54 -5.61 -3.11
N GLN A 14 6.59 -5.02 -3.84
CA GLN A 14 6.89 -4.05 -4.89
C GLN A 14 7.11 -2.65 -4.32
N GLN A 15 8.04 -1.94 -4.96
CA GLN A 15 8.27 -0.52 -4.71
C GLN A 15 7.19 0.29 -5.42
N VAL A 16 6.50 1.13 -4.67
CA VAL A 16 5.51 2.09 -5.17
C VAL A 16 5.89 3.50 -4.74
N HIS A 17 5.59 4.45 -5.61
CA HIS A 17 5.79 5.87 -5.38
C HIS A 17 4.43 6.52 -5.18
N ILE A 18 4.14 7.04 -4.00
CA ILE A 18 2.88 7.73 -3.72
C ILE A 18 3.20 9.17 -3.35
N GLY A 19 2.74 10.12 -4.18
CA GLY A 19 3.16 11.52 -4.07
C GLY A 19 4.67 11.66 -4.22
N GLU A 20 5.33 12.19 -3.18
CA GLU A 20 6.79 12.36 -3.11
C GLU A 20 7.50 11.23 -2.33
N HIS A 21 6.75 10.23 -1.84
CA HIS A 21 7.27 9.18 -0.98
C HIS A 21 7.42 7.85 -1.71
N ARG A 22 8.64 7.31 -1.68
CA ARG A 22 8.92 5.93 -2.12
C ARG A 22 8.68 4.96 -0.97
N ALA A 23 7.90 3.93 -1.26
CA ALA A 23 7.50 2.93 -0.30
C ALA A 23 7.58 1.53 -0.89
N THR A 24 7.65 0.52 -0.03
CA THR A 24 7.41 -0.87 -0.41
C THR A 24 6.06 -1.30 0.14
N VAL A 25 5.23 -1.92 -0.69
CA VAL A 25 4.00 -2.56 -0.22
C VAL A 25 4.40 -3.77 0.63
N ILE A 26 3.95 -3.84 1.87
CA ILE A 26 4.27 -4.96 2.77
C ILE A 26 3.05 -5.82 3.09
N GLU A 27 1.85 -5.24 3.01
CA GLU A 27 0.61 -5.92 3.33
C GLU A 27 -0.56 -5.25 2.60
N ILE A 28 -1.66 -5.96 2.49
CA ILE A 28 -2.89 -5.50 1.84
C ILE A 28 -4.04 -5.76 2.80
N HIS A 29 -4.80 -4.71 3.08
CA HIS A 29 -6.08 -4.78 3.77
C HIS A 29 -7.22 -4.92 2.76
N ASP A 30 -8.24 -5.68 3.16
CA ASP A 30 -9.36 -6.05 2.29
C ASP A 30 -10.63 -5.19 2.52
N ASP A 31 -10.84 -4.70 3.75
CA ASP A 31 -12.05 -3.96 4.13
C ASP A 31 -11.73 -2.80 5.11
N PRO A 32 -11.71 -1.53 4.64
CA PRO A 32 -11.71 -1.11 3.25
C PRO A 32 -10.40 -1.50 2.54
N PRO A 33 -10.40 -1.68 1.21
CA PRO A 33 -9.21 -2.11 0.50
C PRO A 33 -8.11 -1.04 0.57
N ALA A 34 -6.95 -1.42 1.11
CA ALA A 34 -5.83 -0.52 1.34
C ALA A 34 -4.49 -1.24 1.26
N LEU A 35 -3.45 -0.53 0.87
CA LEU A 35 -2.07 -1.01 0.86
C LEU A 35 -1.37 -0.52 2.12
N ILE A 36 -0.73 -1.42 2.85
CA ILE A 36 0.19 -1.04 3.91
C ILE A 36 1.56 -0.86 3.27
N LEU A 37 2.04 0.37 3.35
CA LEU A 37 3.28 0.82 2.75
C LEU A 37 4.33 1.04 3.83
N ARG A 38 5.58 0.75 3.47
CA ARG A 38 6.75 0.94 4.32
C ARG A 38 7.72 1.87 3.65
N ALA A 39 8.15 2.93 4.35
CA ALA A 39 9.06 3.91 3.79
C ALA A 39 10.43 3.28 3.50
N GLU A 40 10.99 3.54 2.31
CA GLU A 40 12.30 3.02 1.91
C GLU A 40 13.48 3.71 2.63
N ASN A 41 13.30 4.98 3.02
CA ASN A 41 14.36 5.81 3.62
C ASN A 41 14.30 5.89 5.15
N SER A 42 13.58 4.99 5.80
CA SER A 42 13.56 4.99 7.27
C SER A 42 14.79 4.25 7.78
N PRO A 43 15.69 4.92 8.51
CA PRO A 43 16.83 4.24 9.10
C PRO A 43 16.30 3.11 9.97
N ASP A 44 16.91 1.92 9.84
CA ASP A 44 16.66 0.81 10.75
C ASP A 44 17.11 1.27 12.15
N ALA A 45 16.16 1.84 12.90
CA ALA A 45 16.44 2.51 14.14
C ALA A 45 16.55 1.46 15.24
N PHE A 46 17.70 0.76 15.25
CA PHE A 46 18.17 0.09 16.45
C PHE A 46 18.54 1.18 17.46
N GLN A 47 17.57 1.58 18.28
CA GLN A 47 17.87 2.42 19.42
C GLN A 47 18.04 1.52 20.64
N VAL A 48 19.22 1.59 21.24
CA VAL A 48 19.47 0.97 22.55
C VAL A 48 18.68 1.75 23.60
N ASP A 49 17.84 1.05 24.35
CA ASP A 49 17.16 1.63 25.52
C ASP A 49 18.19 2.00 26.60
N TYR A 50 17.82 2.76 27.64
CA TYR A 50 18.75 3.20 28.72
C TYR A 50 19.44 2.01 29.43
N LEU A 51 18.87 0.81 29.32
CA LEU A 51 19.39 -0.46 29.84
C LEU A 51 20.20 -1.29 28.82
N GLY A 52 20.53 -0.73 27.65
CA GLY A 52 21.31 -1.40 26.60
C GLY A 52 20.56 -2.52 25.87
N ARG A 53 19.24 -2.62 26.02
CA ARG A 53 18.44 -3.62 25.31
C ARG A 53 18.12 -3.10 23.89
N PRO A 54 18.35 -3.90 22.84
CA PRO A 54 17.94 -3.52 21.50
C PRO A 54 16.42 -3.48 21.46
N ARG A 55 15.86 -2.30 21.24
CA ARG A 55 14.42 -2.14 21.00
C ARG A 55 14.25 -1.85 19.52
N SER A 56 13.69 -2.79 18.76
CA SER A 56 13.27 -2.51 17.39
C SER A 56 12.17 -1.45 17.46
N MET A 57 12.46 -0.24 16.97
CA MET A 57 11.38 0.62 16.54
C MET A 57 10.80 0.02 15.27
N ALA A 58 9.49 -0.24 15.27
CA ALA A 58 8.80 -0.66 14.06
C ALA A 58 9.06 0.40 12.98
N GLN A 59 9.50 -0.05 11.80
CA GLN A 59 9.69 0.84 10.65
C GLN A 59 8.38 1.61 10.42
N PRO A 60 8.41 2.91 10.08
CA PRO A 60 7.19 3.67 9.89
C PRO A 60 6.43 3.10 8.69
N THR A 61 5.27 2.53 9.01
CA THR A 61 4.30 2.04 8.04
C THR A 61 3.13 2.99 7.99
N TRP A 62 2.56 3.21 6.80
CA TRP A 62 1.31 3.93 6.66
C TRP A 62 0.34 3.17 5.76
N THR A 63 -0.94 3.42 5.98
CA THR A 63 -2.03 2.82 5.21
C THR A 63 -2.36 3.77 4.07
N GLN A 64 -2.21 3.28 2.83
CA GLN A 64 -2.59 3.98 1.62
C GLN A 64 -3.85 3.34 1.04
N PRO A 65 -5.01 4.03 1.03
CA PRO A 65 -6.19 3.52 0.35
C PRO A 65 -5.91 3.32 -1.14
N ILE A 66 -6.47 2.24 -1.72
CA ILE A 66 -6.37 2.01 -3.16
C ILE A 66 -7.25 2.99 -3.95
N THR A 67 -8.24 3.57 -3.30
CA THR A 67 -9.16 4.55 -3.90
C THR A 67 -8.54 5.95 -3.89
N ALA A 68 -8.92 6.75 -4.89
CA ALA A 68 -8.68 8.18 -4.88
C ALA A 68 -9.48 8.87 -3.75
N ASP A 69 -9.16 10.13 -3.45
CA ASP A 69 -9.85 10.96 -2.45
C ASP A 69 -11.39 10.96 -2.61
N SER A 70 -11.87 10.93 -3.85
CA SER A 70 -13.31 10.86 -4.16
C SER A 70 -13.96 9.50 -3.89
N GLY A 71 -13.18 8.46 -3.56
CA GLY A 71 -13.65 7.10 -3.28
C GLY A 71 -14.19 6.31 -4.49
N ARG A 72 -14.26 6.93 -5.67
CA ARG A 72 -14.96 6.39 -6.86
C ARG A 72 -14.06 5.86 -7.98
N SER A 73 -12.75 6.03 -7.83
CA SER A 73 -11.76 5.65 -8.83
C SER A 73 -10.50 5.13 -8.14
N LEU A 74 -9.68 4.39 -8.88
CA LEU A 74 -8.35 3.98 -8.43
C LEU A 74 -7.45 5.21 -8.16
N HIS A 75 -6.60 5.11 -7.13
CA HIS A 75 -5.62 6.14 -6.83
C HIS A 75 -4.72 6.40 -8.05
N PRO A 76 -4.54 7.66 -8.49
CA PRO A 76 -3.86 7.97 -9.75
C PRO A 76 -2.40 7.48 -9.78
N ASP A 77 -1.70 7.54 -8.64
CA ASP A 77 -0.32 7.03 -8.56
C ASP A 77 -0.25 5.51 -8.67
N LEU A 78 -1.23 4.78 -8.13
CA LEU A 78 -1.31 3.33 -8.32
C LEU A 78 -1.66 3.01 -9.77
N GLN A 79 -2.62 3.73 -10.36
CA GLN A 79 -3.00 3.56 -11.76
C GLN A 79 -1.83 3.72 -12.73
N ARG A 80 -0.87 4.61 -12.44
CA ARG A 80 0.32 4.84 -13.27
C ARG A 80 1.40 3.77 -13.14
N GLN A 81 1.44 3.08 -11.99
CA GLN A 81 2.50 2.11 -11.67
C GLN A 81 2.08 0.67 -11.91
N LEU A 82 0.77 0.41 -11.87
CA LEU A 82 0.22 -0.91 -12.09
C LEU A 82 0.17 -1.26 -13.57
N PRO A 83 0.28 -2.55 -13.92
CA PRO A 83 -0.04 -3.03 -15.25
C PRO A 83 -1.45 -2.61 -15.65
N LEU A 84 -1.65 -2.25 -16.92
CA LEU A 84 -2.93 -1.75 -17.44
C LEU A 84 -4.11 -2.68 -17.12
N GLU A 85 -3.90 -3.98 -17.20
CA GLU A 85 -4.92 -4.99 -16.90
C GLU A 85 -5.31 -4.97 -15.42
N THR A 86 -4.34 -4.92 -14.52
CA THR A 86 -4.55 -4.81 -13.07
C THR A 86 -5.22 -3.49 -12.69
N ALA A 87 -4.76 -2.38 -13.27
CA ALA A 87 -5.33 -1.05 -13.03
C ALA A 87 -6.80 -0.99 -13.47
N ARG A 88 -7.14 -1.56 -14.64
CA ARG A 88 -8.53 -1.64 -15.11
C ARG A 88 -9.40 -2.52 -14.24
N ALA A 89 -8.91 -3.69 -13.83
CA ALA A 89 -9.66 -4.60 -12.97
C ALA A 89 -9.96 -3.98 -11.59
N LEU A 90 -9.00 -3.24 -11.03
CA LEU A 90 -9.20 -2.52 -9.76
C LEU A 90 -10.18 -1.34 -9.91
N ASP A 91 -10.07 -0.56 -10.98
CA ASP A 91 -10.97 0.57 -11.24
C ASP A 91 -12.43 0.10 -11.47
N ASP A 92 -12.62 -0.98 -12.23
CA ASP A 92 -13.93 -1.60 -12.45
C ASP A 92 -14.54 -2.14 -11.15
N PHE A 93 -13.72 -2.75 -10.29
CA PHE A 93 -14.15 -3.21 -8.97
C PHE A 93 -14.60 -2.04 -8.08
N ILE A 94 -13.80 -0.97 -8.00
CA ILE A 94 -14.13 0.22 -7.19
C ILE A 94 -15.47 0.82 -7.64
N LYS A 95 -15.69 0.91 -8.96
CA LYS A 95 -16.96 1.37 -9.54
C LYS A 95 -18.12 0.44 -9.23
N SER A 96 -17.89 -0.87 -9.27
CA SER A 96 -18.89 -1.90 -8.95
C SER A 96 -19.32 -1.88 -7.47
N GLN A 97 -18.46 -1.45 -6.55
CA GLN A 97 -18.82 -1.27 -5.13
C GLN A 97 -19.69 -0.03 -4.87
N HIS A 98 -19.77 0.90 -5.82
CA HIS A 98 -20.49 2.17 -5.69
C HIS A 98 -21.75 2.26 -6.59
N SER A 99 -22.12 1.16 -7.24
CA SER A 99 -23.29 1.03 -8.13
C SER A 99 -24.52 0.48 -7.42
#